data_AF-K1R9X7-F1
#
_entry.id   AF-K1R9X7-F1
#
_cell.length_a   1.000
_cell.length_b   1.000
_cell.length_c   1.000
_cell.angle_alpha   90.00
_cell.angle_beta   90.00
_cell.angle_gamma   90.00
#
_symmetry.space_group_name_H-M   'P 1'
#
loop_
_entity.id
_entity.type
_entity.pdbx_description
1 polymer ?
#
loop_
_entity_poly.entity_id
_entity_poly.type
_entity_poly.pdbx_seq_one_letter_code
_entity_poly.pdbx_strand_id
1 'polypeptide(L)'
;MTKHKNVALDELRILAALMVLGVHTGQKVGLGDAAAVGAQGVQLFFVLSGYLAAASLSRHPEPLPYYQRRIRRILPLYWLVLVLRWLFDAVRYLAAGASAAQLFGPGGPCGPGYLRYFVFLQMWLPSDNWMLWNNRNVLWTMSAFAFFYLLAPWLYRLCKRFWGALALLVVCLAVKG
;
A
#
# COMPACT_ATOMS: atom_id res chain seq x y z
N MET A 1 -5.62 -27.04 18.19
CA MET A 1 -6.65 -25.97 18.11
C MET A 1 -6.70 -25.46 16.68
N THR A 2 -7.73 -25.85 15.93
CA THR A 2 -7.97 -25.36 14.57
C THR A 2 -8.29 -23.87 14.62
N LYS A 3 -7.41 -23.06 14.06
CA LYS A 3 -7.57 -21.60 13.99
C LYS A 3 -8.73 -21.32 13.03
N HIS A 4 -9.94 -21.10 13.52
CA HIS A 4 -11.08 -20.71 12.69
C HIS A 4 -10.68 -19.49 11.85
N LYS A 5 -10.59 -19.66 10.53
CA LYS A 5 -10.43 -18.54 9.60
C LYS A 5 -11.72 -17.75 9.66
N ASN A 6 -11.63 -16.45 9.89
CA ASN A 6 -12.78 -15.56 9.82
C ASN A 6 -13.13 -15.34 8.35
N VAL A 7 -13.92 -16.25 7.78
CA VAL A 7 -14.33 -16.27 6.36
C VAL A 7 -14.89 -14.91 5.94
N ALA A 8 -15.74 -14.31 6.77
CA ALA A 8 -16.32 -12.98 6.53
C ALA A 8 -15.26 -11.87 6.30
N LEU A 9 -14.13 -11.90 7.02
CA LEU A 9 -13.07 -10.90 6.82
C LEU A 9 -12.29 -11.14 5.53
N ASP A 10 -12.18 -12.40 5.09
CA ASP A 10 -11.54 -12.74 3.83
C ASP A 10 -12.48 -12.41 2.65
N GLU A 11 -13.80 -12.61 2.79
CA GLU A 11 -14.81 -12.14 1.83
C GLU A 11 -14.77 -10.62 1.65
N LEU A 12 -14.70 -9.85 2.75
CA LEU A 12 -14.58 -8.39 2.66
C LEU A 12 -13.30 -7.94 1.94
N ARG A 13 -12.19 -8.69 2.07
CA ARG A 13 -10.97 -8.41 1.29
C ARG A 13 -11.13 -8.75 -0.18
N ILE A 14 -11.83 -9.84 -0.50
CA ILE A 14 -12.13 -10.20 -1.90
C ILE A 14 -12.98 -9.10 -2.52
N LEU A 15 -14.03 -8.65 -1.83
CA LEU A 15 -14.84 -7.52 -2.27
C LEU A 15 -13.99 -6.26 -2.47
N ALA A 16 -13.15 -5.90 -1.49
CA ALA A 16 -12.24 -4.76 -1.61
C ALA A 16 -11.30 -4.88 -2.83
N ALA A 17 -10.75 -6.09 -3.08
CA ALA A 17 -9.90 -6.36 -4.24
C ALA A 17 -10.66 -6.19 -5.56
N LEU A 18 -11.89 -6.69 -5.63
CA LEU A 18 -12.75 -6.56 -6.81
C LEU A 18 -13.13 -5.10 -7.08
N MET A 19 -13.41 -4.32 -6.03
CA MET A 19 -13.65 -2.88 -6.14
C MET A 19 -12.44 -2.15 -6.73
N VAL A 20 -11.24 -2.41 -6.21
CA VAL A 20 -9.99 -1.79 -6.71
C VAL A 20 -9.71 -2.23 -8.16
N LEU A 21 -9.92 -3.50 -8.49
CA LEU A 21 -9.80 -3.99 -9.85
C LEU A 21 -10.81 -3.31 -10.79
N GLY A 22 -12.05 -3.15 -10.33
CA GLY A 22 -13.13 -2.51 -11.08
C GLY A 22 -12.81 -1.07 -11.44
N VAL A 23 -12.34 -0.25 -10.50
CA VAL A 23 -11.98 1.15 -10.79
C VAL A 23 -10.82 1.26 -11.78
N HIS A 24 -9.77 0.44 -11.61
CA HIS A 24 -8.62 0.47 -12.52
C HIS A 24 -8.97 -0.04 -13.92
N THR A 25 -9.83 -1.05 -14.02
CA THR A 25 -10.32 -1.54 -15.31
C THR A 25 -11.22 -0.50 -15.97
N GLY A 26 -12.17 0.08 -15.22
CA GLY A 26 -13.07 1.14 -15.68
C GLY A 26 -12.34 2.36 -16.22
N GLN A 27 -11.28 2.81 -15.53
CA GLN A 27 -10.40 3.88 -16.00
C GLN A 27 -9.70 3.58 -17.33
N LYS A 28 -9.44 2.31 -17.64
CA LYS A 28 -8.79 1.90 -18.89
C LYS A 28 -9.77 1.71 -20.05
N VAL A 29 -11.04 1.39 -19.77
CA VAL A 29 -12.06 1.14 -20.80
C VAL A 29 -13.06 2.30 -20.97
N GLY A 30 -12.80 3.46 -20.36
CA GLY A 30 -13.64 4.66 -20.50
C GLY A 30 -14.89 4.71 -19.61
N LEU A 31 -14.98 3.85 -18.59
CA LEU A 31 -16.08 3.78 -17.62
C LEU A 31 -15.68 4.39 -16.25
N GLY A 32 -14.84 5.41 -16.26
CA GLY A 32 -14.23 5.97 -15.04
C GLY A 32 -15.24 6.40 -13.98
N ASP A 33 -16.28 7.14 -14.38
CA ASP A 33 -17.29 7.68 -13.46
C ASP A 33 -18.18 6.57 -12.87
N ALA A 34 -18.60 5.62 -13.70
CA ALA A 34 -19.40 4.47 -13.27
C ALA A 34 -18.61 3.54 -12.31
N ALA A 35 -17.28 3.46 -12.48
CA ALA A 35 -16.41 2.64 -11.67
C ALA A 35 -15.78 3.39 -10.48
N ALA A 36 -16.10 4.67 -10.27
CA ALA A 36 -15.48 5.52 -9.26
C ALA A 36 -15.68 4.98 -7.83
N VAL A 37 -16.81 4.34 -7.56
CA VAL A 37 -17.08 3.67 -6.26
C VAL A 37 -16.04 2.61 -5.93
N GLY A 38 -15.41 2.01 -6.94
CA GLY A 38 -14.36 1.01 -6.77
C GLY A 38 -13.12 1.55 -6.06
N ALA A 39 -12.87 2.87 -6.11
CA ALA A 39 -11.81 3.51 -5.34
C ALA A 39 -11.97 3.29 -3.83
N GLN A 40 -13.21 3.15 -3.34
CA GLN A 40 -13.54 2.89 -1.93
C GLN A 40 -12.97 1.54 -1.41
N GLY A 41 -12.57 0.64 -2.33
CA GLY A 41 -11.91 -0.60 -1.96
C GLY A 41 -10.58 -0.37 -1.23
N VAL A 42 -9.86 0.72 -1.53
CA VAL A 42 -8.63 1.06 -0.81
C VAL A 42 -8.93 1.43 0.64
N GLN A 43 -9.95 2.26 0.89
CA GLN A 43 -10.41 2.61 2.24
C GLN A 43 -10.79 1.36 3.02
N LEU A 44 -11.52 0.43 2.39
CA LEU A 44 -11.90 -0.83 3.01
C LEU A 44 -10.66 -1.68 3.38
N PHE A 45 -9.64 -1.74 2.52
CA PHE A 45 -8.37 -2.39 2.89
C PHE A 45 -7.70 -1.74 4.10
N PHE A 46 -7.71 -0.40 4.23
CA PHE A 46 -7.17 0.28 5.40
C PHE A 46 -7.94 -0.05 6.68
N VAL A 47 -9.28 -0.02 6.64
CA VAL A 47 -10.13 -0.39 7.78
C VAL A 47 -9.86 -1.82 8.23
N LEU A 48 -9.86 -2.78 7.29
CA LEU A 48 -9.57 -4.17 7.58
C LEU A 48 -8.15 -4.37 8.12
N SER A 49 -7.17 -3.66 7.56
CA SER A 49 -5.77 -3.73 8.00
C SER A 49 -5.61 -3.22 9.42
N GLY A 50 -6.29 -2.12 9.78
CA GLY A 50 -6.29 -1.56 11.13
C GLY A 50 -6.95 -2.47 12.15
N TYR A 51 -8.15 -2.97 11.85
CA TYR A 51 -8.85 -3.94 12.69
C TYR A 51 -7.98 -5.16 12.99
N LEU A 52 -7.37 -5.75 11.95
CA LEU A 52 -6.52 -6.93 12.10
C LEU A 52 -5.17 -6.65 12.73
N ALA A 53 -4.65 -5.42 12.59
CA ALA A 53 -3.46 -4.99 13.30
C ALA A 53 -3.76 -4.90 14.80
N ALA A 54 -4.82 -4.20 15.19
CA ALA A 54 -5.28 -4.10 16.58
C ALA A 54 -5.59 -5.48 17.17
N ALA A 55 -6.33 -6.34 16.46
CA ALA A 55 -6.61 -7.70 16.91
C ALA A 55 -5.36 -8.60 16.99
N SER A 56 -4.30 -8.31 16.23
CA SER A 56 -3.01 -8.99 16.41
C SER A 56 -2.30 -8.51 17.66
N LEU A 57 -2.32 -7.20 17.93
CA LEU A 57 -1.65 -6.56 19.06
C LEU A 57 -2.40 -6.76 20.39
N SER A 58 -3.70 -7.06 20.35
CA SER A 58 -4.47 -7.46 21.53
C SER A 58 -4.10 -8.84 22.04
N ARG A 59 -3.82 -9.79 21.14
CA ARG A 59 -3.35 -11.14 21.49
C ARG A 59 -1.87 -11.19 21.85
N HIS A 60 -1.04 -10.42 21.14
CA HIS A 60 0.41 -10.38 21.32
C HIS A 60 0.87 -8.92 21.27
N PRO A 61 0.97 -8.24 22.43
CA PRO A 61 1.27 -6.80 22.50
C PRO A 61 2.68 -6.43 22.07
N GLU A 62 3.59 -7.40 21.91
CA GLU A 62 4.98 -7.12 21.56
C GLU A 62 5.11 -6.61 20.11
N PRO A 63 5.73 -5.43 19.88
CA PRO A 63 5.87 -4.88 18.53
C PRO A 63 6.74 -5.73 17.60
N LEU A 64 7.82 -6.34 18.12
CA LEU A 64 8.79 -7.05 17.29
C LEU A 64 8.18 -8.30 16.61
N PRO A 65 7.51 -9.22 17.32
CA PRO A 65 6.78 -10.32 16.69
C PRO A 65 5.70 -9.86 15.72
N TYR A 66 5.05 -8.72 16.00
CA TYR A 66 4.07 -8.12 15.09
C TYR A 66 4.71 -7.74 13.75
N TYR A 67 5.82 -6.99 13.77
CA TYR A 67 6.51 -6.57 12.54
C TYR A 67 7.03 -7.77 11.76
N GLN A 68 7.66 -8.75 12.43
CA GLN A 68 8.18 -9.93 11.76
C GLN A 68 7.11 -10.71 10.99
N ARG A 69 5.91 -10.87 11.56
CA ARG A 69 4.78 -11.54 10.87
C ARG A 69 4.31 -10.77 9.64
N ARG A 70 4.32 -9.43 9.70
CA ARG A 70 3.93 -8.58 8.58
C ARG A 70 4.99 -8.58 7.48
N ILE A 71 6.26 -8.44 7.85
CA ILE A 71 7.42 -8.49 6.97
C ILE A 71 7.41 -9.80 6.17
N ARG A 72 7.36 -10.95 6.84
CA ARG A 72 7.36 -12.28 6.21
C ARG A 72 6.16 -12.53 5.28
N ARG A 73 5.04 -11.83 5.51
CA ARG A 73 3.82 -11.98 4.70
C ARG A 73 3.78 -11.02 3.51
N ILE A 74 4.25 -9.78 3.68
CA ILE A 74 4.04 -8.69 2.73
C ILE A 74 5.25 -8.53 1.80
N LEU A 75 6.47 -8.48 2.36
CA LEU A 75 7.68 -8.15 1.60
C LEU A 75 8.01 -9.14 0.48
N PRO A 76 7.92 -10.47 0.65
CA PRO A 76 8.28 -11.40 -0.42
C PRO A 76 7.45 -11.20 -1.68
N LEU A 77 6.12 -11.10 -1.52
CA LEU A 77 5.22 -10.88 -2.65
C LEU A 77 5.37 -9.47 -3.24
N TYR A 78 5.53 -8.47 -2.37
CA TYR A 78 5.73 -7.09 -2.81
C TYR A 78 6.99 -6.93 -3.66
N TRP A 79 8.14 -7.41 -3.17
CA TRP A 79 9.40 -7.33 -3.91
C TRP A 79 9.37 -8.17 -5.18
N LEU A 80 8.72 -9.35 -5.17
CA LEU A 80 8.51 -10.12 -6.39
C LEU A 80 7.76 -9.31 -7.45
N VAL A 81 6.60 -8.75 -7.10
CA VAL A 81 5.81 -7.92 -8.03
C VAL A 81 6.60 -6.69 -8.48
N LEU A 82 7.36 -6.08 -7.59
CA LEU A 82 8.18 -4.90 -7.87
C LEU A 82 9.31 -5.20 -8.87
N VAL A 83 9.98 -6.34 -8.72
CA VAL A 83 11.02 -6.83 -9.64
C VAL A 83 10.42 -7.21 -10.99
N LEU A 84 9.31 -7.96 -11.01
CA LEU A 84 8.61 -8.30 -12.24
C LEU A 84 8.16 -7.04 -13.00
N ARG A 85 7.67 -6.03 -12.28
CA ARG A 85 7.32 -4.74 -12.87
C ARG A 85 8.53 -4.01 -13.46
N TRP A 86 9.65 -4.00 -12.73
CA TRP A 86 10.90 -3.39 -13.19
C TRP A 86 11.41 -4.05 -14.47
N LEU A 87 11.41 -5.39 -14.51
CA LEU A 87 11.78 -6.19 -15.68
C LEU A 87 10.85 -5.91 -16.87
N PHE A 88 9.55 -5.89 -16.64
CA PHE A 88 8.56 -5.59 -17.66
C PHE A 88 8.77 -4.19 -18.26
N ASP A 89 8.97 -3.18 -17.42
CA ASP A 89 9.24 -1.81 -17.88
C ASP A 89 10.57 -1.76 -18.66
N ALA A 90 11.63 -2.42 -18.19
CA ALA A 90 12.91 -2.46 -18.87
C ALA A 90 12.81 -3.07 -20.28
N VAL A 91 12.16 -4.24 -20.41
CA VAL A 91 11.95 -4.89 -21.71
C VAL A 91 11.10 -4.01 -22.64
N ARG A 92 10.01 -3.43 -22.12
CA ARG A 92 9.12 -2.55 -22.89
C ARG A 92 9.85 -1.34 -23.46
N TYR A 93 10.66 -0.65 -22.65
CA TYR A 93 11.37 0.55 -23.09
C TYR A 93 12.50 0.22 -24.07
N LEU A 94 13.24 -0.86 -23.87
CA LEU A 94 14.26 -1.32 -24.81
C LEU A 94 13.63 -1.72 -26.17
N ALA A 95 12.51 -2.45 -26.14
CA ALA A 95 11.78 -2.82 -27.35
C ALA A 95 11.22 -1.60 -28.11
N ALA A 96 10.94 -0.50 -27.40
CA ALA A 96 10.53 0.77 -27.97
C ALA A 96 11.71 1.64 -28.47
N GLY A 97 12.95 1.14 -28.43
CA GLY A 97 14.14 1.82 -28.94
C GLY A 97 14.85 2.76 -27.95
N ALA A 98 14.48 2.75 -26.66
CA ALA A 98 15.21 3.53 -25.66
C ALA A 98 16.63 2.98 -25.46
N SER A 99 17.62 3.86 -25.31
CA SER A 99 18.99 3.42 -25.00
C SER A 99 19.13 2.97 -23.55
N ALA A 100 20.09 2.08 -23.27
CA ALA A 100 20.37 1.64 -21.90
C ALA A 100 20.72 2.82 -20.97
N ALA A 101 21.41 3.84 -21.49
CA ALA A 101 21.75 5.06 -20.75
C ALA A 101 20.50 5.86 -20.34
N GLN A 102 19.51 5.98 -21.23
CA GLN A 102 18.23 6.65 -20.93
C GLN A 102 17.38 5.84 -19.94
N LEU A 103 17.44 4.51 -20.01
CA LEU A 103 16.63 3.62 -19.19
C LEU A 103 17.15 3.49 -17.75
N PHE A 104 18.46 3.27 -17.59
CA PHE A 104 19.11 2.99 -16.30
C PHE A 104 19.83 4.21 -15.70
N GLY A 105 19.85 5.34 -16.40
CA GLY A 105 20.40 6.60 -15.87
C GLY A 105 19.61 7.17 -14.68
N PRO A 106 20.09 8.23 -14.01
CA PRO A 106 19.49 8.80 -12.80
C PRO A 106 18.01 9.20 -12.93
N GLY A 107 17.62 9.73 -14.10
CA GLY A 107 16.23 10.08 -14.43
C GLY A 107 15.46 8.98 -15.17
N GLY A 108 16.13 7.86 -15.48
CA GLY A 108 15.55 6.77 -16.25
C GLY A 108 14.50 5.99 -15.45
N PRO A 109 13.45 5.47 -16.09
CA PRO A 109 12.34 4.81 -15.40
C PRO A 109 12.74 3.53 -14.65
N CYS A 110 13.91 2.96 -14.96
CA CYS A 110 14.49 1.78 -14.31
C CYS A 110 15.83 2.08 -13.61
N GLY A 111 16.20 3.35 -13.45
CA GLY A 111 17.44 3.78 -12.81
C GLY A 111 17.42 3.72 -11.27
N PRO A 112 18.43 4.32 -10.62
CA PRO A 112 18.61 4.29 -9.16
C PRO A 112 17.40 4.82 -8.37
N GLY A 113 16.64 5.76 -8.95
CA GLY A 113 15.43 6.30 -8.35
C GLY A 113 14.39 5.22 -8.02
N TYR A 114 14.44 4.04 -8.66
CA TYR A 114 13.54 2.92 -8.40
C TYR A 114 13.73 2.29 -7.00
N LEU A 115 14.89 2.51 -6.36
CA LEU A 115 15.15 2.06 -4.98
C LEU A 115 14.13 2.61 -3.98
N ARG A 116 13.52 3.78 -4.24
CA ARG A 116 12.47 4.35 -3.39
C ARG A 116 11.30 3.40 -3.16
N TYR A 117 10.96 2.56 -4.15
CA TYR A 117 9.88 1.58 -4.02
C TYR A 117 10.25 0.41 -3.12
N PHE A 118 11.52 -0.03 -3.14
CA PHE A 118 11.97 -1.14 -2.29
C PHE A 118 11.85 -0.83 -0.81
N VAL A 119 12.05 0.43 -0.44
CA VAL A 119 12.00 0.94 0.94
C VAL A 119 10.72 1.72 1.27
N PHE A 120 9.71 1.70 0.38
CA PHE A 120 8.42 2.36 0.56
C PHE A 120 8.45 3.90 0.69
N LEU A 121 9.49 4.57 0.17
CA LEU A 121 9.67 6.02 0.28
C LEU A 121 9.04 6.83 -0.86
N GLN A 122 8.32 6.19 -1.79
CA GLN A 122 7.77 6.85 -2.98
C GLN A 122 6.78 7.99 -2.70
N MET A 123 6.13 8.03 -1.52
CA MET A 123 5.24 9.14 -1.14
C MET A 123 5.94 10.24 -0.34
N TRP A 124 7.14 9.97 0.17
CA TRP A 124 7.83 10.84 1.12
C TRP A 124 8.96 11.63 0.46
N LEU A 125 9.55 11.09 -0.60
CA LEU A 125 10.56 11.78 -1.37
C LEU A 125 9.88 12.68 -2.42
N PRO A 126 10.32 13.95 -2.53
CA PRO A 126 9.85 14.83 -3.61
C PRO A 126 10.21 14.22 -4.97
N SER A 127 9.38 14.51 -5.97
CA SER A 127 9.64 14.08 -7.33
C SER A 127 9.06 15.06 -8.35
N ASP A 128 9.76 15.16 -9.48
CA ASP A 128 9.35 16.01 -10.59
C ASP A 128 8.30 15.32 -11.49
N ASN A 129 8.08 14.01 -11.30
CA ASN A 129 7.12 13.24 -12.07
C ASN A 129 6.37 12.28 -11.14
N TRP A 130 5.19 12.73 -10.70
CA TRP A 130 4.31 11.97 -9.82
C TRP A 130 3.95 10.59 -10.38
N MET A 131 3.63 10.51 -11.67
CA MET A 131 3.21 9.25 -12.29
C MET A 131 4.35 8.24 -12.32
N LEU A 132 5.57 8.70 -12.55
CA LEU A 132 6.73 7.84 -12.64
C LEU A 132 7.31 7.46 -11.27
N TRP A 133 7.33 8.38 -10.31
CA TRP A 133 8.09 8.25 -9.08
C TRP A 133 7.25 8.07 -7.81
N ASN A 134 5.98 8.45 -7.82
CA ASN A 134 5.11 8.39 -6.66
C ASN A 134 4.03 7.32 -6.86
N ASN A 135 3.27 7.43 -7.95
CA ASN A 135 2.15 6.54 -8.23
C ASN A 135 2.58 5.22 -8.86
N ARG A 136 3.41 5.26 -9.91
CA ARG A 136 3.81 4.10 -10.73
C ARG A 136 2.64 3.12 -10.91
N ASN A 137 1.59 3.64 -11.56
CA ASN A 137 0.25 3.06 -11.73
C ASN A 137 -0.60 2.98 -10.45
N VAL A 138 -0.14 2.29 -9.39
CA VAL A 138 -0.94 2.06 -8.15
C VAL A 138 -0.08 1.96 -6.88
N LEU A 139 1.25 1.96 -6.99
CA LEU A 139 2.20 1.71 -5.90
C LEU A 139 2.18 2.78 -4.81
N TRP A 140 1.51 3.92 -5.02
CA TRP A 140 1.40 4.97 -4.00
C TRP A 140 0.82 4.47 -2.67
N THR A 141 -0.23 3.64 -2.75
CA THR A 141 -0.92 3.10 -1.56
C THR A 141 -0.03 2.18 -0.73
N MET A 142 0.94 1.51 -1.35
CA MET A 142 1.84 0.58 -0.65
C MET A 142 2.75 1.30 0.34
N SER A 143 3.17 2.52 0.04
CA SER A 143 3.89 3.36 1.02
C SER A 143 3.01 3.62 2.23
N ALA A 144 1.78 4.10 2.00
CA ALA A 144 0.84 4.36 3.08
C ALA A 144 0.57 3.11 3.95
N PHE A 145 0.44 1.92 3.36
CA PHE A 145 0.31 0.66 4.13
C PHE A 145 1.56 0.35 4.97
N ALA A 146 2.76 0.53 4.42
CA ALA A 146 4.00 0.24 5.14
C ALA A 146 4.13 1.12 6.39
N PHE A 147 3.92 2.42 6.26
CA PHE A 147 3.95 3.36 7.39
C PHE A 147 2.78 3.15 8.36
N PHE A 148 1.60 2.81 7.86
CA PHE A 148 0.47 2.44 8.70
C PHE A 148 0.80 1.24 9.59
N TYR A 149 1.43 0.19 9.05
CA TYR A 149 1.86 -0.95 9.84
C TYR A 149 3.02 -0.62 10.78
N LEU A 150 3.93 0.28 10.41
CA LEU A 150 5.00 0.76 11.27
C LEU A 150 4.45 1.50 12.50
N LEU A 151 3.42 2.32 12.31
CA LEU A 151 2.80 3.10 13.40
C LEU A 151 1.80 2.28 14.23
N ALA A 152 1.31 1.14 13.72
CA ALA A 152 0.21 0.39 14.33
C ALA A 152 0.41 0.03 15.83
N PRO A 153 1.59 -0.42 16.31
CA PRO A 153 1.77 -0.70 17.74
C PRO A 153 1.65 0.54 18.63
N TRP A 154 2.07 1.71 18.13
CA TRP A 154 1.97 2.98 18.85
C TRP A 154 0.53 3.48 18.87
N LEU A 155 -0.14 3.47 17.70
CA LEU A 155 -1.56 3.81 17.58
C LEU A 155 -2.42 2.92 18.48
N TYR A 156 -2.13 1.61 18.53
CA TYR A 156 -2.83 0.69 19.42
C TYR A 156 -2.68 1.04 20.90
N ARG A 157 -1.48 1.43 21.35
CA ARG A 157 -1.25 1.87 22.75
C ARG A 157 -1.99 3.16 23.06
N LEU A 158 -2.05 4.09 22.11
CA LEU A 158 -2.78 5.35 22.26
C LEU A 158 -4.29 5.09 22.38
N CYS A 159 -4.84 4.27 21.48
CA CYS A 159 -6.26 3.95 21.44
C CYS A 159 -6.74 3.08 22.61
N LYS A 160 -5.84 2.47 23.39
CA LYS A 160 -6.22 1.77 24.64
C LYS A 160 -6.74 2.71 25.72
N ARG A 161 -6.38 3.99 25.68
CA ARG A 161 -6.86 5.01 26.61
C ARG A 161 -7.97 5.80 25.94
N PHE A 162 -9.11 5.99 26.61
CA PHE A 162 -10.23 6.76 26.08
C PHE A 162 -9.78 8.14 25.55
N TRP A 163 -9.02 8.89 26.36
CA TRP A 163 -8.47 10.19 25.97
C TRP A 163 -7.49 10.12 24.80
N GLY A 164 -6.73 9.03 24.68
CA GLY A 164 -5.84 8.82 23.55
C GLY A 164 -6.60 8.55 22.26
N ALA A 165 -7.66 7.74 22.33
CA ALA A 165 -8.57 7.50 21.21
C ALA A 165 -9.31 8.77 20.79
N LEU A 166 -9.80 9.54 21.77
CA LEU A 166 -10.50 10.81 21.54
C LEU A 166 -9.57 11.85 20.90
N ALA A 167 -8.35 12.02 21.42
CA ALA A 167 -7.37 12.93 20.85
C ALA A 167 -7.01 12.54 19.41
N LEU A 168 -6.80 11.25 19.13
CA LEU A 168 -6.53 10.78 17.77
C LEU A 168 -7.71 11.06 16.84
N LEU A 169 -8.95 10.83 17.30
CA LEU A 169 -10.16 11.15 16.54
C LEU A 169 -10.25 12.64 16.22
N VAL A 170 -10.03 13.51 17.22
CA VAL A 170 -10.03 14.97 17.03
C VAL A 170 -8.97 15.39 16.01
N VAL A 171 -7.75 14.85 16.10
CA VAL A 171 -6.69 15.11 15.12
C VAL A 171 -7.12 14.67 13.71
N CYS A 172 -7.68 13.47 13.56
CA CYS A 172 -8.17 12.99 12.26
C CYS A 172 -9.32 13.83 11.69
N LEU A 173 -10.16 14.43 12.53
CA LEU A 173 -11.23 15.34 12.11
C LEU A 173 -10.70 16.74 11.80
N ALA A 174 -9.72 17.23 12.56
CA ALA A 174 -9.12 18.55 12.38
C ALA A 174 -8.24 18.64 11.13
N VAL A 175 -7.52 17.56 10.79
CA VAL A 175 -6.68 17.48 9.58
C VAL A 175 -7.53 17.37 8.29
N LYS A 176 -8.85 17.22 8.40
CA LYS A 176 -9.79 17.25 7.26
C LYS A 176 -10.27 18.66 6.89
N GLY A 177 -9.84 19.71 7.60
CA GLY A 177 -10.05 21.12 7.24
C GLY A 177 -8.81 21.71 6.57
#